data_AF-A0A258SDE2-F1
#
_entry.id   AF-A0A258SDE2-F1
#
_cell.length_a   1.000
_cell.length_b   1.000
_cell.length_c   1.000
_cell.angle_alpha   90.00
_cell.angle_beta   90.00
_cell.angle_gamma   90.00
#
_symmetry.space_group_name_H-M   'P 1'
#
loop_
_entity.id
_entity.type
_entity.pdbx_description
1 polymer ?
#
loop_
_entity_poly.entity_id
_entity_poly.type
_entity_poly.pdbx_seq_one_letter_code
_entity_poly.pdbx_strand_id
1 'polypeptide(L)' 'EAVIAGTVELVGTDPARIVSAVARLLDDPAHYARFAQRLNPYGDGKASGRIVDTLCARGTSTFAA' A
#
# COMPACT_ATOMS: atom_id res chain seq x y z
N GLU A 1 -8.27 -5.19 -1.22
CA GLU A 1 -7.10 -5.32 -0.32
C GLU A 1 -6.45 -3.97 -0.01
N ALA A 2 -5.85 -3.26 -0.97
CA ALA A 2 -5.26 -1.93 -0.72
C ALA A 2 -6.26 -0.88 -0.16
N VAL A 3 -7.53 -0.91 -0.59
CA VAL A 3 -8.59 -0.05 -0.02
C VAL A 3 -8.85 -0.39 1.45
N ILE A 4 -8.80 -1.69 1.80
CA ILE A 4 -9.01 -2.18 3.17
C ILE A 4 -7.81 -1.84 4.06
N ALA A 5 -6.59 -1.98 3.52
CA ALA A 5 -5.35 -1.54 4.17
C ALA A 5 -5.22 -0.01 4.25
N GLY A 6 -6.13 0.74 3.59
CA GLY A 6 -6.12 2.19 3.53
C GLY A 6 -4.99 2.79 2.70
N THR A 7 -4.17 1.98 2.04
CA THR A 7 -3.06 2.47 1.18
C THR A 7 -3.55 3.15 -0.08
N VAL A 8 -4.80 2.92 -0.47
CA VAL A 8 -5.47 3.62 -1.57
C VAL A 8 -6.88 4.06 -1.18
N GLU A 9 -7.36 5.14 -1.79
CA GLU A 9 -8.75 5.60 -1.73
C GLU A 9 -9.39 5.42 -3.11
N LEU A 10 -10.59 4.82 -3.15
CA LEU A 10 -11.37 4.72 -4.38
C LEU A 10 -12.21 5.99 -4.57
N VAL A 11 -11.79 6.86 -5.49
CA VAL A 11 -12.45 8.17 -5.72
C VAL A 11 -13.47 8.16 -6.86
N GLY A 12 -13.49 7.11 -7.68
CA GLY A 12 -14.37 6.97 -8.84
C GLY A 12 -13.82 7.68 -10.10
N THR A 13 -14.69 7.94 -11.07
CA THR A 13 -14.33 8.51 -12.39
C THR A 13 -14.86 9.92 -12.63
N ASP A 14 -15.51 10.52 -11.64
CA ASP A 14 -15.99 11.91 -11.71
C ASP A 14 -14.79 12.87 -11.58
N PRO A 15 -14.53 13.73 -12.58
CA PRO A 15 -13.41 14.67 -12.55
C PRO A 15 -13.40 15.57 -11.32
N ALA A 16 -14.56 16.05 -10.85
CA ALA A 16 -14.63 16.94 -9.70
C ALA A 16 -14.18 16.22 -8.41
N ARG A 17 -14.58 14.95 -8.27
CA ARG A 17 -14.17 14.10 -7.13
C ARG A 17 -12.68 13.78 -7.17
N ILE A 18 -12.13 13.51 -8.35
CA ILE A 18 -10.70 13.25 -8.53
C ILE A 18 -9.89 14.49 -8.12
N VAL A 19 -10.24 15.67 -8.64
CA VAL A 19 -9.54 16.93 -8.31
C VAL A 19 -9.61 17.22 -6.81
N SER A 20 -10.79 17.09 -6.20
CA SER A 20 -10.96 17.33 -4.77
C SER A 20 -10.12 16.37 -3.91
N ALA A 21 -10.05 15.09 -4.25
CA ALA A 21 -9.27 14.11 -3.51
C ALA A 21 -7.75 14.38 -3.62
N VAL A 22 -7.27 14.74 -4.83
CA VAL A 22 -5.86 15.10 -5.04
C VAL A 22 -5.52 16.39 -4.30
N ALA A 23 -6.36 17.43 -4.39
CA ALA A 23 -6.16 18.67 -3.66
C ALA A 23 -6.07 18.42 -2.15
N ARG A 24 -7.00 17.65 -1.59
CA ARG A 24 -6.95 17.26 -0.17
C ARG A 24 -5.67 16.51 0.19
N LEU A 25 -5.17 15.63 -0.68
CA LEU A 25 -3.92 14.91 -0.43
C LEU A 25 -2.70 15.83 -0.40
N LEU A 26 -2.69 16.90 -1.20
CA LEU A 26 -1.56 17.84 -1.29
C LEU A 26 -1.63 18.98 -0.27
N ASP A 27 -2.84 19.46 0.01
CA ASP A 27 -3.06 20.68 0.80
C ASP A 27 -3.32 20.41 2.29
N ASP A 28 -3.61 19.16 2.69
CA ASP A 28 -3.75 18.74 4.08
C ASP A 28 -2.55 17.86 4.51
N PRO A 29 -1.54 18.43 5.20
CA PRO A 29 -0.37 17.68 5.66
C PRO A 29 -0.69 16.54 6.62
N ALA A 30 -1.76 16.67 7.41
CA ALA A 30 -2.18 15.61 8.33
C ALA A 30 -2.81 14.44 7.57
N HIS A 31 -3.59 14.74 6.53
CA HIS A 31 -4.12 13.72 5.62
C HIS A 31 -3.00 13.01 4.86
N TYR A 32 -2.03 13.76 4.34
CA TYR A 32 -0.85 13.21 3.67
C TYR A 32 -0.05 12.29 4.59
N ALA A 33 0.27 12.72 5.81
CA ALA A 33 1.05 11.93 6.76
C ALA A 33 0.38 10.59 7.09
N ARG A 34 -0.96 10.58 7.22
CA ARG A 34 -1.73 9.36 7.44
C ARG A 34 -1.71 8.41 6.24
N PHE A 35 -1.58 8.93 5.02
CA PHE A 35 -1.45 8.13 3.80
C PHE A 35 -0.03 7.58 3.61
N ALA A 36 0.97 8.42 3.82
CA ALA A 36 2.38 8.09 3.59
C ALA A 36 2.92 7.00 4.53
N GLN A 37 2.35 6.85 5.72
CA GLN A 37 2.82 5.90 6.74
C GLN A 37 2.26 4.47 6.56
N ARG A 38 1.38 4.23 5.58
CA ARG A 38 0.71 2.94 5.46
C ARG A 38 1.61 1.88 4.83
N LEU A 39 1.64 0.70 5.45
CA LEU A 39 2.41 -0.43 4.97
C LEU A 39 1.84 -0.92 3.63
N ASN A 40 2.71 -1.26 2.68
CA ASN A 40 2.25 -1.85 1.43
C ASN A 40 1.78 -3.30 1.68
N PRO A 41 0.47 -3.61 1.52
CA PRO A 41 -0.05 -4.94 1.78
C PRO A 41 0.47 -5.98 0.78
N TYR A 42 1.16 -5.56 -0.29
CA TYR A 42 1.71 -6.44 -1.31
C TYR A 42 3.15 -6.88 -1.03
N GLY A 43 3.78 -6.37 0.02
CA GLY A 43 5.03 -6.94 0.49
C GLY A 43 5.99 -5.97 1.15
N ASP A 44 7.03 -6.58 1.72
CA ASP A 44 8.14 -5.95 2.43
C ASP A 44 9.46 -6.00 1.65
N GLY A 45 9.39 -6.30 0.33
CA GLY A 45 10.57 -6.41 -0.53
C GLY A 45 11.35 -7.72 -0.41
N LYS A 46 10.88 -8.71 0.37
CA LYS A 46 11.60 -9.99 0.57
C LYS A 46 11.07 -11.17 -0.24
N ALA A 47 10.17 -10.91 -1.19
CA ALA A 47 9.48 -11.96 -1.95
C ALA A 47 10.46 -12.91 -2.67
N SER A 48 11.42 -12.38 -3.44
CA SER A 48 12.37 -13.22 -4.19
C SER A 48 13.20 -14.13 -3.29
N GLY A 49 13.66 -13.63 -2.14
CA GLY A 49 14.39 -14.44 -1.16
C GLY A 49 13.54 -15.60 -0.63
N ARG A 50 12.30 -15.30 -0.20
CA ARG A 50 11.35 -16.33 0.27
C ARG A 50 11.04 -17.38 -0.79
N ILE A 51 10.91 -16.97 -2.05
CA ILE A 51 10.67 -17.88 -3.18
C ILE A 51 11.86 -18.84 -3.34
N VAL A 52 13.09 -18.32 -3.37
CA VAL A 52 14.30 -19.15 -3.46
C VAL A 52 14.39 -20.10 -2.27
N ASP A 53 14.14 -19.63 -1.05
CA ASP A 53 14.18 -20.47 0.14
C ASP A 53 13.16 -21.60 0.06
N THR A 54 11.94 -21.31 -0.40
CA THR A 54 10.90 -22.32 -0.60
C THR A 54 11.31 -23.35 -1.66
N LEU A 55 11.81 -22.92 -2.81
CA LEU A 55 12.24 -23.80 -3.90
C LEU A 55 13.44 -24.68 -3.51
N CYS A 56 14.33 -24.16 -2.66
CA CYS A 56 15.49 -24.88 -2.15
C CYS A 56 15.22 -25.65 -0.85
N ALA A 57 13.97 -25.75 -0.39
CA ALA A 57 13.57 -26.38 0.87
C ALA A 57 14.32 -25.86 2.11
N ARG A 58 14.60 -24.55 2.14
CA ARG A 58 15.18 -23.83 3.26
C ARG A 58 14.07 -23.26 4.15
N GLY A 59 14.40 -22.96 5.41
CA GLY A 59 13.48 -22.26 6.31
C GLY A 59 13.06 -20.91 5.71
N THR A 60 11.75 -20.67 5.61
CA THR A 60 11.18 -19.45 5.01
C THR A 60 10.41 -18.65 6.06
N SER A 61 10.60 -17.32 6.08
CA SER A 61 9.81 -16.40 6.91
C SER A 61 8.52 -15.98 6.21
N THR A 62 7.43 -15.80 6.95
CA THR A 62 6.16 -15.28 6.41
C THR A 62 6.14 -13.76 6.35
N PHE A 63 5.32 -13.21 5.45
CA PHE A 63 4.98 -11.79 5.44
C PHE A 63 3.75 -11.57 6.33
N ALA A 64 3.87 -10.65 7.30
CA ALA A 64 2.75 -10.16 8.08
C ALA A 64 2.45 -8.74 7.60
N ALA A 65 1.27 -8.57 6.99
CA ALA A 65 0.76 -7.27 6.55
C ALA A 65 0.11 -6.53 7.72
#